data_AF-A0A520FX02-F1
#
_entry.id   AF-A0A520FX02-F1
#
_cell.length_a   1.000
_cell.length_b   1.000
_cell.length_c   1.000
_cell.angle_alpha   90.00
_cell.angle_beta   90.00
_cell.angle_gamma   90.00
#
_symmetry.space_group_name_H-M   'P 1'
#
loop_
_entity.id
_entity.type
_entity.pdbx_description
1 polymer ?
#
loop_
_entity_poly.entity_id
_entity_poly.type
_entity_poly.pdbx_seq_one_letter_code
_entity_poly.pdbx_strand_id
1 'polypeptide(L)'
;GQVRTPSGWETPADRVETILVKGQAAERLVVRETGLGPIRDAGGALYAVHWVAHSPDALNLNHLKLERAATLDEALDAAAADGIPAQNIVVGDARGNIGWTIAGALPRRVQGGTIVSFPLAADGAVPTWDGFLAPGEHPRVVNPPGGQLVTANSRQLDGPAATVLGDAGFDLGARTRQLRDRLAQLGPKTDVAAAFGAALDDRALYVAEWRRRALAALDDAAVAGHPQRLEFRRLLQTSWDGRASVGSVGYRLAQQFRWSLHDLLFAGVNAEMKTLDPKATMLAATTRWSDVVARLLDERPAARPPAARPAGAPPRPTSAWWPPAWSPSGRAFSSRR
;
A
#
# COMPACT_ATOMS: atom_id res chain seq x y z
N GLY A 1 -9.21 -28.44 19.40
CA GLY A 1 -8.00 -28.01 20.12
C GLY A 1 -6.74 -28.08 19.28
N GLN A 2 -6.75 -28.72 18.10
CA GLN A 2 -5.59 -28.77 17.21
C GLN A 2 -5.85 -27.95 15.95
N VAL A 3 -4.78 -27.46 15.34
CA VAL A 3 -4.77 -26.79 14.03
C VAL A 3 -3.83 -27.55 13.10
N ARG A 4 -4.11 -27.48 11.79
CA ARG A 4 -3.28 -28.13 10.77
C ARG A 4 -2.24 -27.12 10.25
N THR A 5 -0.98 -27.54 10.22
CA THR A 5 0.14 -26.78 9.65
C THR A 5 0.82 -27.60 8.55
N PRO A 6 1.76 -27.00 7.80
CA PRO A 6 2.63 -27.75 6.88
C PRO A 6 3.38 -28.90 7.55
N SER A 7 3.69 -28.78 8.85
CA SER A 7 4.39 -29.79 9.66
C SER A 7 3.46 -30.85 10.27
N GLY A 8 2.15 -30.76 10.02
CA GLY A 8 1.13 -31.67 10.55
C GLY A 8 0.19 -31.00 11.56
N TRP A 9 -0.50 -31.83 12.34
CA TRP A 9 -1.40 -31.36 13.39
C TRP A 9 -0.61 -30.92 14.62
N GLU A 10 -0.88 -29.72 15.10
CA GLU A 10 -0.30 -29.20 16.34
C GLU A 10 -1.41 -28.68 17.27
N THR A 11 -1.13 -28.69 18.57
CA THR A 11 -1.97 -28.03 19.58
C THR A 11 -1.37 -26.64 19.83
N PRO A 12 -2.11 -25.54 19.59
CA PRO A 12 -1.62 -24.20 19.90
C PRO A 12 -1.26 -24.03 21.37
N ALA A 13 -0.21 -23.28 21.65
CA ALA A 13 0.17 -22.89 23.00
C ALA A 13 -0.60 -21.63 23.41
N ASP A 14 -1.17 -21.64 24.62
CA ASP A 14 -1.91 -20.51 25.18
C ASP A 14 -1.06 -19.75 26.20
N ARG A 15 -0.96 -18.43 26.04
CA ARG A 15 -0.35 -17.51 26.99
C ARG A 15 -1.35 -16.45 27.42
N VAL A 16 -1.53 -16.27 28.73
CA VAL A 16 -2.42 -15.23 29.27
C VAL A 16 -1.60 -13.98 29.56
N GLU A 17 -1.92 -12.91 28.86
CA GLU A 17 -1.38 -11.56 29.07
C GLU A 17 -2.36 -10.72 29.90
N THR A 18 -1.84 -9.84 30.76
CA THR A 18 -2.65 -8.88 31.52
C THR A 18 -2.40 -7.47 30.99
N ILE A 19 -3.45 -6.83 30.49
CA ILE A 19 -3.43 -5.46 29.99
C ILE A 19 -3.94 -4.54 31.08
N LEU A 20 -3.05 -3.70 31.61
CA LEU A 20 -3.42 -2.68 32.59
C LEU A 20 -4.10 -1.50 31.90
N VAL A 21 -5.36 -1.23 32.24
CA VAL A 21 -6.15 -0.14 31.66
C VAL A 21 -6.28 1.01 32.66
N LYS A 22 -5.79 2.20 32.29
CA LYS A 22 -5.80 3.36 33.18
C LYS A 22 -7.23 3.70 33.62
N GLY A 23 -7.47 3.69 34.93
CA GLY A 23 -8.76 4.03 35.53
C GLY A 23 -9.85 2.96 35.35
N GLN A 24 -9.49 1.77 34.90
CA GLN A 24 -10.39 0.62 34.71
C GLN A 24 -9.77 -0.66 35.27
N ALA A 25 -10.55 -1.74 35.32
CA ALA A 25 -10.02 -3.05 35.67
C ALA A 25 -9.04 -3.53 34.60
N ALA A 26 -8.06 -4.34 35.00
CA ALA A 26 -7.14 -4.96 34.06
C ALA A 26 -7.89 -5.98 33.17
N GLU A 27 -7.56 -5.99 31.89
CA GLU A 27 -8.11 -6.93 30.93
C GLU A 27 -7.18 -8.14 30.76
N ARG A 28 -7.76 -9.31 30.55
CA ARG A 28 -7.01 -10.55 30.26
C ARG A 28 -7.07 -10.83 28.77
N LEU A 29 -5.92 -10.96 28.14
CA LEU A 29 -5.78 -11.34 26.73
C LEU A 29 -5.18 -12.74 26.65
N VAL A 30 -5.88 -13.67 25.99
CA VAL A 30 -5.32 -14.99 25.68
C VAL A 30 -4.67 -14.93 24.31
N VAL A 31 -3.35 -15.04 24.27
CA VAL A 31 -2.56 -15.16 23.04
C VAL A 31 -2.38 -16.64 22.74
N ARG A 32 -2.79 -17.07 21.55
CA ARG A 32 -2.63 -18.46 21.10
C ARG A 32 -1.60 -18.52 19.98
N GLU A 33 -0.61 -19.40 20.10
CA GLU A 33 0.52 -19.46 19.17
C GLU A 33 0.71 -20.85 18.58
N THR A 34 1.16 -20.86 17.33
CA THR A 34 1.49 -22.03 16.51
C THR A 34 2.98 -22.01 16.18
N GLY A 35 3.50 -23.09 15.58
CA GLY A 35 4.82 -23.04 14.94
C GLY A 35 4.94 -21.98 13.82
N LEU A 36 3.81 -21.51 13.27
CA LEU A 36 3.76 -20.44 12.25
C LEU A 36 3.66 -19.02 12.85
N GLY A 37 3.39 -18.90 14.15
CA GLY A 37 3.17 -17.63 14.83
C GLY A 37 1.81 -17.50 15.54
N PRO A 38 1.46 -16.30 16.03
CA PRO A 38 0.22 -16.07 16.74
C PRO A 38 -1.02 -16.25 15.84
N ILE A 39 -2.07 -16.82 16.41
CA ILE A 39 -3.38 -17.01 15.78
C ILE A 39 -4.22 -15.74 15.92
N ARG A 40 -4.80 -15.31 14.81
CA ARG A 40 -5.84 -14.27 14.72
C ARG A 40 -7.16 -14.91 14.30
N ASP A 41 -8.23 -14.56 15.00
CA ASP A 41 -9.60 -14.86 14.56
C ASP A 41 -10.13 -13.65 13.77
N ALA A 42 -10.63 -13.90 12.56
CA ALA A 42 -11.31 -12.90 11.76
C ALA A 42 -12.40 -13.56 10.90
N GLY A 43 -13.64 -13.04 10.97
CA GLY A 43 -14.75 -13.56 10.17
C GLY A 43 -15.07 -15.04 10.42
N GLY A 44 -14.79 -15.58 11.61
CA GLY A 44 -15.01 -16.98 11.96
C GLY A 44 -13.94 -17.95 11.42
N ALA A 45 -12.85 -17.41 10.85
CA ALA A 45 -11.69 -18.16 10.39
C ALA A 45 -10.47 -17.85 11.26
N LEU A 46 -9.59 -18.86 11.41
CA LEU A 46 -8.33 -18.72 12.13
C LEU A 46 -7.19 -18.53 11.14
N TYR A 47 -6.36 -17.52 11.40
CA TYR A 47 -5.19 -17.18 10.60
C TYR A 47 -3.95 -17.21 11.48
N ALA A 48 -2.92 -17.96 11.08
CA ALA A 48 -1.60 -17.82 11.69
C ALA A 48 -0.86 -16.66 11.02
N VAL A 49 -0.28 -15.76 11.83
CA VAL A 49 0.47 -14.60 11.33
C VAL A 49 1.97 -14.92 11.36
N HIS A 50 2.51 -15.28 10.20
CA HIS A 50 3.94 -15.45 10.02
C HIS A 50 4.57 -14.13 9.54
N TRP A 51 5.16 -13.37 10.46
CA TRP A 51 5.68 -12.03 10.21
C TRP A 51 7.16 -11.94 10.57
N VAL A 52 7.93 -11.19 9.77
CA VAL A 52 9.35 -10.88 10.03
C VAL A 52 9.59 -10.43 11.47
N ALA A 53 8.69 -9.62 12.06
CA ALA A 53 8.83 -9.13 13.43
C ALA A 53 8.89 -10.23 14.50
N HIS A 54 8.46 -11.46 14.19
CA HIS A 54 8.54 -12.60 15.10
C HIS A 54 9.89 -13.33 15.03
N SER A 55 10.75 -12.99 14.07
CA SER A 55 12.10 -13.57 14.00
C SER A 55 13.02 -12.98 15.08
N PRO A 56 13.88 -13.79 15.73
CA PRO A 56 14.88 -13.27 16.67
C PRO A 56 15.81 -12.21 16.06
N ASP A 57 16.11 -12.32 14.77
CA ASP A 57 17.01 -11.41 14.06
C ASP A 57 16.32 -10.12 13.58
N ALA A 58 15.00 -10.01 13.77
CA ALA A 58 14.22 -8.88 13.32
C ALA A 58 14.62 -7.57 14.01
N LEU A 59 15.06 -7.63 15.27
CA LEU A 59 15.57 -6.46 15.99
C LEU A 59 17.06 -6.61 16.19
N ASN A 60 17.83 -5.82 15.44
CA ASN A 60 19.28 -5.81 15.53
C ASN A 60 19.82 -4.37 15.41
N LEU A 61 21.13 -4.22 15.63
CA LEU A 61 21.84 -2.93 15.54
C LEU A 61 22.75 -2.87 14.30
N ASN A 62 22.46 -3.65 13.26
CA ASN A 62 23.30 -3.71 12.06
C ASN A 62 23.37 -2.36 11.33
N HIS A 63 22.38 -1.49 11.52
CA HIS A 63 22.37 -0.14 10.96
C HIS A 63 23.62 0.68 11.33
N LEU A 64 24.19 0.45 12.52
CA LEU A 64 25.41 1.12 12.97
C LEU A 64 26.63 0.79 12.08
N LYS A 65 26.59 -0.28 11.28
CA LYS A 65 27.66 -0.60 10.33
C LYS A 65 27.80 0.46 9.24
N LEU A 66 26.74 1.22 8.94
CA LEU A 66 26.79 2.34 7.99
C LEU A 66 27.78 3.43 8.42
N GLU A 67 28.03 3.61 9.73
CA GLU A 67 28.99 4.58 10.23
C GLU A 67 30.44 4.27 9.83
N ARG A 68 30.72 3.02 9.43
CA ARG A 68 32.05 2.53 9.08
C ARG A 68 32.18 2.13 7.61
N ALA A 69 31.10 2.21 6.84
CA ALA A 69 31.13 1.86 5.42
C ALA A 69 32.00 2.87 4.66
N ALA A 70 33.06 2.39 4.02
CA ALA A 70 34.00 3.18 3.23
C ALA A 70 33.64 3.21 1.74
N THR A 71 32.77 2.28 1.31
CA THR A 71 32.33 2.17 -0.08
C THR A 71 30.80 2.13 -0.18
N LEU A 72 30.29 2.47 -1.37
CA LEU A 72 28.86 2.36 -1.66
C LEU A 72 28.37 0.92 -1.47
N ASP A 73 29.13 -0.07 -1.94
CA ASP A 73 28.75 -1.48 -1.82
C ASP A 73 28.71 -1.93 -0.35
N GLU A 74 29.70 -1.55 0.45
CA GLU A 74 29.67 -1.81 1.90
C GLU A 74 28.45 -1.19 2.58
N ALA A 75 28.05 0.01 2.18
CA ALA A 75 26.87 0.67 2.73
C ALA A 75 25.57 -0.04 2.32
N LEU A 76 25.45 -0.46 1.06
CA LEU A 76 24.28 -1.21 0.58
C LEU A 76 24.17 -2.60 1.24
N ASP A 77 25.30 -3.29 1.41
CA ASP A 77 25.34 -4.58 2.10
C ASP A 77 25.03 -4.45 3.59
N ALA A 78 25.54 -3.39 4.25
CA ALA A 78 25.22 -3.08 5.64
C ALA A 78 23.73 -2.83 5.82
N ALA A 79 23.12 -2.01 4.94
CA ALA A 79 21.70 -1.73 4.98
C ALA A 79 20.84 -2.99 4.77
N ALA A 80 21.21 -3.86 3.83
CA ALA A 80 20.50 -5.10 3.59
C ALA A 80 20.51 -6.05 4.81
N ALA A 81 21.50 -5.92 5.70
CA ALA A 81 21.58 -6.67 6.96
C ALA A 81 20.73 -6.07 8.10
N ASP A 82 20.08 -4.93 7.90
CA ASP A 82 19.22 -4.34 8.93
C ASP A 82 18.05 -5.26 9.28
N GLY A 83 17.53 -5.09 10.49
CA GLY A 83 16.31 -5.75 10.95
C GLY A 83 15.05 -5.13 10.36
N ILE A 84 14.00 -5.00 11.17
CA ILE A 84 12.80 -4.26 10.84
C ILE A 84 12.90 -2.78 11.31
N PRO A 85 12.13 -1.87 10.70
CA PRO A 85 11.32 -2.05 9.51
C PRO A 85 12.14 -1.99 8.22
N ALA A 86 11.66 -2.67 7.17
CA ALA A 86 12.22 -2.52 5.84
C ALA A 86 11.95 -1.12 5.29
N GLN A 87 12.98 -0.43 4.80
CA GLN A 87 12.94 0.94 4.29
C GLN A 87 13.73 1.08 2.99
N ASN A 88 13.30 2.00 2.12
CA ASN A 88 14.16 2.43 1.03
C ASN A 88 15.35 3.19 1.62
N ILE A 89 16.57 2.81 1.25
CA ILE A 89 17.77 3.60 1.55
C ILE A 89 18.39 4.08 0.25
N VAL A 90 18.78 5.36 0.24
CA VAL A 90 19.54 5.97 -0.85
C VAL A 90 20.86 6.44 -0.26
N VAL A 91 21.96 6.01 -0.86
CA VAL A 91 23.32 6.28 -0.38
C VAL A 91 24.09 7.01 -1.49
N GLY A 92 24.94 7.96 -1.10
CA GLY A 92 25.90 8.61 -1.98
C GLY A 92 27.30 8.60 -1.36
N ASP A 93 28.35 8.48 -2.18
CA ASP A 93 29.75 8.49 -1.71
C ASP A 93 30.55 9.71 -2.24
N ALA A 94 31.73 9.94 -1.66
CA ALA A 94 32.61 11.05 -2.03
C ALA A 94 33.20 10.95 -3.45
N ARG A 95 33.07 9.80 -4.12
CA ARG A 95 33.47 9.62 -5.52
C ARG A 95 32.34 9.93 -6.50
N GLY A 96 31.17 10.34 -5.97
CA GLY A 96 29.99 10.68 -6.77
C GLY A 96 29.14 9.47 -7.14
N ASN A 97 29.37 8.30 -6.55
CA ASN A 97 28.48 7.16 -6.75
C ASN A 97 27.19 7.34 -5.94
N ILE A 98 26.08 6.87 -6.49
CA ILE A 98 24.80 6.78 -5.80
C ILE A 98 24.22 5.37 -5.90
N GLY A 99 23.55 4.93 -4.85
CA GLY A 99 22.96 3.60 -4.77
C GLY A 99 21.64 3.59 -4.02
N TRP A 100 20.79 2.64 -4.37
CA TRP A 100 19.53 2.36 -3.68
C TRP A 100 19.40 0.85 -3.42
N THR A 101 18.87 0.51 -2.25
CA THR A 101 18.41 -0.84 -1.88
C THR A 101 17.28 -0.73 -0.86
N ILE A 102 16.78 -1.87 -0.40
CA ILE A 102 15.98 -1.95 0.82
C ILE A 102 16.90 -2.22 2.00
N ALA A 103 16.94 -1.27 2.94
CA ALA A 103 17.46 -1.49 4.27
C ALA A 103 16.45 -2.34 5.05
N GLY A 104 16.84 -3.51 5.53
CA GLY A 104 15.99 -4.33 6.39
C GLY A 104 15.67 -5.71 5.84
N ALA A 105 15.32 -6.61 6.75
CA ALA A 105 15.19 -8.03 6.47
C ALA A 105 14.09 -8.34 5.44
N LEU A 106 14.48 -8.95 4.32
CA LEU A 106 13.56 -9.38 3.25
C LEU A 106 13.33 -10.89 3.29
N PRO A 107 12.07 -11.35 3.35
CA PRO A 107 11.75 -12.76 3.40
C PRO A 107 12.07 -13.48 2.09
N ARG A 108 12.79 -14.61 2.13
CA ARG A 108 12.94 -15.47 0.95
C ARG A 108 11.67 -16.28 0.73
N ARG A 109 10.77 -15.77 -0.10
CA ARG A 109 9.50 -16.44 -0.38
C ARG A 109 9.69 -17.65 -1.31
N VAL A 110 9.10 -18.78 -0.93
CA VAL A 110 9.13 -20.03 -1.72
C VAL A 110 8.08 -20.00 -2.85
N GLN A 111 7.03 -19.20 -2.69
CA GLN A 111 5.99 -18.95 -3.69
C GLN A 111 5.93 -17.45 -4.03
N GLY A 112 5.85 -17.14 -5.33
CA GLY A 112 5.73 -15.77 -5.85
C GLY A 112 4.37 -15.48 -6.49
N GLY A 113 4.20 -14.24 -7.00
CA GLY A 113 2.98 -13.82 -7.71
C GLY A 113 1.84 -13.37 -6.79
N THR A 114 0.64 -13.18 -7.34
CA THR A 114 -0.54 -12.65 -6.61
C THR A 114 -1.05 -13.57 -5.48
N ILE A 115 -0.57 -14.82 -5.44
CA ILE A 115 -0.86 -15.79 -4.39
C ILE A 115 -0.44 -15.26 -3.00
N VAL A 116 0.60 -14.41 -2.93
CA VAL A 116 1.09 -13.83 -1.66
C VAL A 116 0.30 -12.61 -1.17
N SER A 117 -0.70 -12.16 -1.93
CA SER A 117 -1.58 -11.03 -1.56
C SER A 117 -2.79 -11.47 -0.71
N PHE A 118 -2.99 -12.77 -0.54
CA PHE A 118 -4.08 -13.35 0.26
C PHE A 118 -3.52 -14.34 1.30
N PRO A 119 -4.27 -14.63 2.38
CA PRO A 119 -3.90 -15.69 3.30
C PRO A 119 -3.67 -17.01 2.55
N LEU A 120 -2.57 -17.69 2.87
CA LEU A 120 -2.22 -18.97 2.28
C LEU A 120 -2.94 -20.10 3.03
N ALA A 121 -3.36 -21.13 2.29
CA ALA A 121 -3.96 -22.31 2.90
C ALA A 121 -2.92 -23.06 3.73
N ALA A 122 -3.25 -23.35 4.99
CA ALA A 122 -2.34 -23.99 5.94
C ALA A 122 -2.11 -25.49 5.67
N ASP A 123 -2.86 -26.10 4.75
CA ASP A 123 -2.72 -27.49 4.31
C ASP A 123 -1.71 -27.67 3.15
N GLY A 124 -1.18 -26.57 2.60
CA GLY A 124 -0.05 -26.60 1.68
C GLY A 124 1.23 -26.98 2.43
N ALA A 125 1.87 -28.07 2.04
CA ALA A 125 3.12 -28.58 2.64
C ALA A 125 4.35 -27.65 2.47
N VAL A 126 4.17 -26.42 2.01
CA VAL A 126 5.26 -25.52 1.60
C VAL A 126 5.31 -24.32 2.56
N PRO A 127 6.46 -24.06 3.20
CA PRO A 127 6.68 -22.84 3.98
C PRO A 127 6.34 -21.59 3.16
N THR A 128 5.76 -20.59 3.82
CA THR A 128 5.44 -19.30 3.16
C THR A 128 6.71 -18.55 2.75
N TRP A 129 7.79 -18.75 3.50
CA TRP A 129 9.15 -18.25 3.28
C TRP A 129 10.16 -19.11 4.06
N ASP A 130 11.40 -19.14 3.58
CA ASP A 130 12.51 -19.92 4.13
C ASP A 130 13.72 -19.03 4.40
N GLY A 131 13.78 -18.49 5.61
CA GLY A 131 14.81 -17.54 6.02
C GLY A 131 14.74 -16.21 5.29
N PHE A 132 15.83 -15.46 5.38
CA PHE A 132 15.98 -14.14 4.78
C PHE A 132 16.87 -14.19 3.54
N LEU A 133 16.73 -13.19 2.68
CA LEU A 133 17.70 -12.92 1.64
C LEU A 133 19.04 -12.49 2.27
N ALA A 134 20.15 -12.96 1.72
CA ALA A 134 21.47 -12.46 2.06
C ALA A 134 21.68 -11.07 1.42
N PRO A 135 22.61 -10.24 1.93
CA PRO A 135 22.86 -8.90 1.39
C PRO A 135 23.04 -8.85 -0.14
N GLY A 136 23.79 -9.80 -0.71
CA GLY A 136 24.02 -9.88 -2.16
C GLY A 136 22.80 -10.24 -3.01
N GLU A 137 21.70 -10.66 -2.39
CA GLU A 137 20.43 -11.01 -3.06
C GLU A 137 19.38 -9.90 -2.97
N HIS A 138 19.65 -8.83 -2.19
CA HIS A 138 18.78 -7.68 -2.19
C HIS A 138 18.80 -6.99 -3.56
N PRO A 139 17.64 -6.51 -4.05
CA PRO A 139 17.64 -5.75 -5.27
C PRO A 139 18.32 -4.39 -5.02
N ARG A 140 19.26 -4.04 -5.90
CA ARG A 140 20.02 -2.80 -5.83
C ARG A 140 20.04 -2.08 -7.17
N VAL A 141 20.09 -0.75 -7.11
CA VAL A 141 20.31 0.11 -8.28
C VAL A 141 21.51 1.00 -7.95
N VAL A 142 22.57 0.91 -8.74
CA VAL A 142 23.80 1.70 -8.57
C VAL A 142 24.02 2.52 -9.83
N ASN A 143 24.31 3.81 -9.66
CA ASN A 143 24.63 4.76 -10.74
C ASN A 143 23.73 4.59 -11.98
N PRO A 144 22.40 4.73 -11.84
CA PRO A 144 21.49 4.55 -12.96
C PRO A 144 21.83 5.52 -14.10
N PRO A 145 21.62 5.17 -15.38
CA PRO A 145 21.99 6.02 -16.51
C PRO A 145 21.40 7.44 -16.48
N GLY A 146 20.26 7.62 -15.82
CA GLY A 146 19.63 8.93 -15.62
C GLY A 146 20.28 9.80 -14.53
N GLY A 147 21.30 9.31 -13.83
CA GLY A 147 22.04 10.05 -12.80
C GLY A 147 21.22 10.40 -11.55
N GLN A 148 20.10 9.70 -11.32
CA GLN A 148 19.13 10.07 -10.30
C GLN A 148 18.50 8.84 -9.64
N LEU A 149 18.34 8.91 -8.31
CA LEU A 149 17.52 8.00 -7.52
C LEU A 149 16.45 8.81 -6.77
N VAL A 150 15.20 8.36 -6.82
CA VAL A 150 14.08 9.05 -6.15
C VAL A 150 13.16 8.03 -5.51
N THR A 151 12.95 8.16 -4.20
CA THR A 151 12.03 7.31 -3.45
C THR A 151 11.02 8.18 -2.71
N ALA A 152 9.73 7.88 -2.86
CA ALA A 152 8.65 8.49 -2.09
C ALA A 152 7.51 7.47 -1.92
N ASN A 153 7.87 6.30 -1.37
CA ASN A 153 6.98 5.16 -1.06
C ASN A 153 6.27 4.50 -2.25
N SER A 154 6.52 4.95 -3.49
CA SER A 154 6.03 4.29 -4.69
C SER A 154 6.76 2.98 -4.94
N ARG A 155 6.23 2.19 -5.88
CA ARG A 155 6.98 1.08 -6.47
C ARG A 155 8.31 1.60 -7.05
N GLN A 156 9.41 0.95 -6.71
CA GLN A 156 10.76 1.36 -7.12
C GLN A 156 11.30 0.56 -8.32
N LEU A 157 10.86 -0.68 -8.48
CA LEU A 157 11.36 -1.60 -9.49
C LEU A 157 10.24 -2.09 -10.40
N ASP A 158 10.63 -2.50 -11.60
CA ASP A 158 9.83 -3.35 -12.47
C ASP A 158 10.55 -4.70 -12.73
N GLY A 159 9.95 -5.55 -13.58
CA GLY A 159 10.55 -6.81 -13.98
C GLY A 159 10.77 -7.82 -12.83
N PRO A 160 11.72 -8.78 -13.00
CA PRO A 160 11.98 -9.84 -12.04
C PRO A 160 12.39 -9.34 -10.65
N ALA A 161 13.17 -8.27 -10.57
CA ALA A 161 13.61 -7.69 -9.29
C ALA A 161 12.45 -7.13 -8.46
N ALA A 162 11.38 -6.66 -9.12
CA ALA A 162 10.18 -6.22 -8.42
C ALA A 162 9.39 -7.39 -7.78
N THR A 163 9.52 -8.61 -8.32
CA THR A 163 8.88 -9.80 -7.73
C THR A 163 9.46 -10.13 -6.35
N VAL A 164 10.75 -9.83 -6.14
CA VAL A 164 11.42 -10.02 -4.85
C VAL A 164 10.78 -9.15 -3.76
N LEU A 165 10.43 -7.90 -4.09
CA LEU A 165 9.78 -6.98 -3.16
C LEU A 165 8.27 -7.21 -3.01
N GLY A 166 7.64 -7.78 -4.04
CA GLY A 166 6.19 -8.01 -4.07
C GLY A 166 5.39 -6.72 -4.16
N ASP A 167 4.12 -6.77 -3.72
CA ASP A 167 3.22 -5.62 -3.78
C ASP A 167 3.54 -4.55 -2.74
N ALA A 168 4.15 -4.92 -1.60
CA ALA A 168 4.63 -4.06 -0.51
C ALA A 168 3.68 -2.92 -0.01
N GLY A 169 2.44 -2.84 -0.48
CA GLY A 169 1.51 -1.74 -0.21
C GLY A 169 1.97 -0.38 -0.73
N PHE A 170 2.74 -0.31 -1.83
CA PHE A 170 3.32 0.95 -2.29
C PHE A 170 2.29 2.02 -2.67
N ASP A 171 2.68 3.29 -2.50
CA ASP A 171 1.91 4.45 -2.90
C ASP A 171 1.77 4.56 -4.43
N LEU A 172 0.76 5.29 -4.88
CA LEU A 172 0.50 5.60 -6.30
C LEU A 172 1.66 6.26 -7.05
N GLY A 173 2.62 6.85 -6.33
CA GLY A 173 3.79 7.49 -6.92
C GLY A 173 3.57 8.88 -7.50
N ALA A 174 2.46 9.55 -7.18
CA ALA A 174 2.27 10.97 -7.51
C ALA A 174 3.40 11.85 -6.96
N ARG A 175 3.80 11.63 -5.70
CA ARG A 175 4.93 12.33 -5.07
C ARG A 175 6.25 12.00 -5.74
N THR A 176 6.53 10.71 -5.96
CA THR A 176 7.75 10.25 -6.64
C THR A 176 7.88 10.89 -8.02
N ARG A 177 6.80 10.88 -8.82
CA ARG A 177 6.79 11.48 -10.16
C ARG A 177 7.10 12.98 -10.10
N GLN A 178 6.42 13.71 -9.24
CA GLN A 178 6.63 15.15 -9.09
C GLN A 178 8.04 15.50 -8.63
N LEU A 179 8.58 14.78 -7.63
CA LEU A 179 9.94 14.98 -7.15
C LEU A 179 10.98 14.64 -8.23
N ARG A 180 10.80 13.51 -8.92
CA ARG A 180 11.64 13.09 -10.05
C ARG A 180 11.68 14.16 -11.14
N ASP A 181 10.51 14.62 -11.58
CA ASP A 181 10.39 15.62 -12.65
C ASP A 181 10.99 16.96 -12.21
N ARG A 182 10.78 17.36 -10.95
CA ARG A 182 11.31 18.61 -10.41
C ARG A 182 12.82 18.60 -10.33
N LEU A 183 13.41 17.50 -9.86
CA LEU A 183 14.85 17.33 -9.82
C LEU A 183 15.46 17.25 -11.24
N ALA A 184 14.81 16.57 -12.19
CA ALA A 184 15.26 16.52 -13.58
C ALA A 184 15.30 17.91 -14.24
N GLN A 185 14.35 18.79 -13.88
CA GLN A 185 14.33 20.19 -14.35
C GLN A 185 15.48 21.04 -13.82
N LEU A 186 16.16 20.63 -12.75
CA LEU A 186 17.35 21.33 -12.27
C LEU A 186 18.55 21.15 -13.22
N GLY A 187 18.48 20.15 -14.12
CA GLY A 187 19.53 19.84 -15.07
C GLY A 187 20.73 19.10 -14.44
N PRO A 188 21.80 18.87 -15.23
CA PRO A 188 22.95 18.08 -14.79
C PRO A 188 23.85 18.80 -13.76
N LYS A 189 23.62 20.10 -13.54
CA LYS A 189 24.34 20.91 -12.57
C LYS A 189 23.31 21.60 -11.68
N THR A 190 23.37 21.32 -10.39
CA THR A 190 22.51 21.93 -9.38
C THR A 190 23.31 22.18 -8.10
N ASP A 191 22.69 22.84 -7.14
CA ASP A 191 23.25 23.07 -5.81
C ASP A 191 22.33 22.48 -4.73
N VAL A 192 22.83 22.49 -3.49
CA VAL A 192 22.11 21.94 -2.34
C VAL A 192 20.78 22.67 -2.12
N ALA A 193 20.74 23.99 -2.27
CA ALA A 193 19.54 24.79 -2.02
C ALA A 193 18.44 24.48 -3.05
N ALA A 194 18.80 24.34 -4.33
CA ALA A 194 17.89 23.97 -5.39
C ALA A 194 17.34 22.54 -5.21
N ALA A 195 18.19 21.59 -4.79
CA ALA A 195 17.77 20.22 -4.48
C ALA A 195 16.78 20.17 -3.30
N PHE A 196 17.03 20.89 -2.21
CA PHE A 196 16.07 21.02 -1.10
C PHE A 196 14.79 21.74 -1.55
N GLY A 197 14.91 22.77 -2.38
CA GLY A 197 13.76 23.47 -2.96
C GLY A 197 12.87 22.54 -3.81
N ALA A 198 13.44 21.52 -4.45
CA ALA A 198 12.67 20.48 -5.15
C ALA A 198 11.87 19.59 -4.19
N ALA A 199 12.40 19.30 -3.00
CA ALA A 199 11.72 18.51 -1.98
C ALA A 199 10.55 19.28 -1.31
N LEU A 200 10.56 20.60 -1.38
CA LEU A 200 9.50 21.49 -0.88
C LEU A 200 8.42 21.81 -1.92
N ASP A 201 8.40 21.08 -3.04
CA ASP A 201 7.43 21.29 -4.11
C ASP A 201 5.99 20.96 -3.66
N ASP A 202 5.21 22.00 -3.41
CA ASP A 202 3.83 21.94 -2.95
C ASP A 202 2.81 22.06 -4.09
N ARG A 203 3.23 22.02 -5.36
CA ARG A 203 2.30 22.07 -6.50
C ARG A 203 1.32 20.92 -6.38
N ALA A 204 0.04 21.22 -6.46
CA ALA A 204 -1.03 20.25 -6.24
C ALA A 204 -1.40 19.49 -7.52
N LEU A 205 -0.41 19.01 -8.28
CA LEU A 205 -0.59 18.43 -9.62
C LEU A 205 -1.57 17.24 -9.62
N TYR A 206 -1.43 16.35 -8.64
CA TYR A 206 -2.34 15.22 -8.48
C TYR A 206 -3.78 15.66 -8.14
N VAL A 207 -3.94 16.65 -7.27
CA VAL A 207 -5.26 17.15 -6.85
C VAL A 207 -5.90 18.03 -7.94
N ALA A 208 -5.12 18.66 -8.80
CA ALA A 208 -5.60 19.44 -9.93
C ALA A 208 -6.48 18.59 -10.88
N GLU A 209 -6.10 17.34 -11.09
CA GLU A 209 -6.89 16.38 -11.86
C GLU A 209 -8.24 16.06 -11.20
N TRP A 210 -8.26 15.92 -9.88
CA TRP A 210 -9.52 15.74 -9.13
C TRP A 210 -10.39 17.00 -9.14
N ARG A 211 -9.77 18.18 -9.06
CA ARG A 211 -10.46 19.45 -9.25
C ARG A 211 -11.10 19.54 -10.64
N ARG A 212 -10.39 19.15 -11.70
CA ARG A 212 -10.92 19.13 -13.08
C ARG A 212 -12.17 18.24 -13.17
N ARG A 213 -12.12 17.04 -12.57
CA ARG A 213 -13.26 16.11 -12.51
C ARG A 213 -14.43 16.68 -11.70
N ALA A 214 -14.16 17.34 -10.56
CA ALA A 214 -15.18 18.00 -9.77
C ALA A 214 -15.89 19.11 -10.55
N LEU A 215 -15.13 19.95 -11.25
CA LEU A 215 -15.69 21.01 -12.10
C LEU A 215 -16.51 20.46 -13.26
N ALA A 216 -16.07 19.37 -13.89
CA ALA A 216 -16.83 18.70 -14.95
C ALA A 216 -18.15 18.08 -14.44
N ALA A 217 -18.17 17.58 -13.20
CA ALA A 217 -19.37 17.06 -12.55
C ALA A 217 -20.33 18.16 -12.05
N LEU A 218 -19.84 19.40 -11.92
CA LEU A 218 -20.60 20.59 -11.53
C LEU A 218 -20.95 21.44 -12.75
N ASP A 219 -21.45 20.78 -13.81
CA ASP A 219 -21.97 21.46 -14.99
C ASP A 219 -23.20 22.33 -14.65
N ASP A 220 -23.70 23.06 -15.64
CA ASP A 220 -24.80 24.01 -15.43
C ASP A 220 -26.09 23.33 -14.97
N ALA A 221 -26.34 22.10 -15.43
CA ALA A 221 -27.48 21.32 -14.97
C ALA A 221 -27.30 20.87 -13.51
N ALA A 222 -26.10 20.44 -13.12
CA ALA A 222 -25.80 20.00 -11.76
C ALA A 222 -25.93 21.11 -10.71
N VAL A 223 -25.69 22.37 -11.09
CA VAL A 223 -25.80 23.53 -10.18
C VAL A 223 -27.16 24.24 -10.23
N ALA A 224 -27.97 24.03 -11.26
CA ALA A 224 -29.29 24.67 -11.39
C ALA A 224 -30.18 24.35 -10.18
N GLY A 225 -30.72 25.39 -9.53
CA GLY A 225 -31.54 25.24 -8.32
C GLY A 225 -30.79 24.77 -7.07
N HIS A 226 -29.46 24.65 -7.13
CA HIS A 226 -28.62 24.15 -6.04
C HIS A 226 -27.55 25.19 -5.61
N PRO A 227 -27.90 26.21 -4.79
CA PRO A 227 -27.00 27.30 -4.46
C PRO A 227 -25.70 26.87 -3.79
N GLN A 228 -25.73 25.80 -2.99
CA GLN A 228 -24.51 25.24 -2.38
C GLN A 228 -23.56 24.62 -3.40
N ARG A 229 -24.08 23.98 -4.46
CA ARG A 229 -23.26 23.43 -5.55
C ARG A 229 -22.66 24.54 -6.40
N LEU A 230 -23.44 25.60 -6.64
CA LEU A 230 -22.98 26.79 -7.32
C LEU A 230 -21.82 27.46 -6.55
N GLU A 231 -21.96 27.62 -5.23
CA GLU A 231 -20.90 28.18 -4.39
C GLU A 231 -19.67 27.28 -4.33
N PHE A 232 -19.84 25.96 -4.21
CA PHE A 232 -18.75 25.00 -4.26
C PHE A 232 -17.98 25.10 -5.58
N ARG A 233 -18.68 25.20 -6.71
CA ARG A 233 -18.08 25.43 -8.04
C ARG A 233 -17.31 26.74 -8.09
N ARG A 234 -17.90 27.84 -7.60
CA ARG A 234 -17.26 29.16 -7.55
C ARG A 234 -15.96 29.11 -6.75
N LEU A 235 -15.97 28.50 -5.56
CA LEU A 235 -14.78 28.36 -4.72
C LEU A 235 -13.71 27.48 -5.38
N LEU A 236 -14.08 26.33 -5.96
CA LEU A 236 -13.14 25.52 -6.74
C LEU A 236 -12.48 26.34 -7.86
N GLN A 237 -13.23 27.19 -8.55
CA GLN A 237 -12.72 28.03 -9.64
C GLN A 237 -11.80 29.14 -9.15
N THR A 238 -12.24 29.90 -8.13
CA THR A 238 -11.67 31.21 -7.76
C THR A 238 -10.66 31.18 -6.62
N SER A 239 -10.65 30.12 -5.81
CA SER A 239 -9.76 30.01 -4.64
C SER A 239 -8.67 28.94 -4.79
N TRP A 240 -8.40 28.52 -6.03
CA TRP A 240 -7.34 27.55 -6.34
C TRP A 240 -6.12 28.29 -6.90
N ASP A 241 -4.99 28.16 -6.21
CA ASP A 241 -3.70 28.76 -6.57
C ASP A 241 -2.72 27.75 -7.22
N GLY A 242 -3.14 26.50 -7.41
CA GLY A 242 -2.27 25.44 -7.95
C GLY A 242 -1.40 24.73 -6.92
N ARG A 243 -1.50 25.06 -5.63
CA ARG A 243 -0.63 24.54 -4.57
C ARG A 243 -1.42 23.97 -3.40
N ALA A 244 -0.78 23.09 -2.64
CA ALA A 244 -1.26 22.61 -1.35
C ALA A 244 -1.00 23.68 -0.26
N SER A 245 -1.52 24.89 -0.46
CA SER A 245 -1.27 26.05 0.39
C SER A 245 -2.42 26.30 1.37
N VAL A 246 -2.14 27.03 2.46
CA VAL A 246 -3.14 27.40 3.48
C VAL A 246 -4.23 28.34 2.94
N GLY A 247 -3.96 29.08 1.85
CA GLY A 247 -4.93 29.98 1.22
C GLY A 247 -5.82 29.29 0.18
N SER A 248 -5.48 28.06 -0.21
CA SER A 248 -6.13 27.35 -1.31
C SER A 248 -7.38 26.61 -0.84
N VAL A 249 -8.50 27.33 -0.65
CA VAL A 249 -9.79 26.68 -0.33
C VAL A 249 -10.17 25.69 -1.43
N GLY A 250 -9.89 26.00 -2.69
CA GLY A 250 -10.10 25.11 -3.83
C GLY A 250 -9.34 23.79 -3.68
N TYR A 251 -8.15 23.78 -3.06
CA TYR A 251 -7.41 22.55 -2.78
C TYR A 251 -8.13 21.65 -1.79
N ARG A 252 -8.60 22.23 -0.69
CA ARG A 252 -9.38 21.49 0.31
C ARG A 252 -10.65 20.92 -0.30
N LEU A 253 -11.38 21.71 -1.10
CA LEU A 253 -12.62 21.26 -1.74
C LEU A 253 -12.38 20.15 -2.76
N ALA A 254 -11.31 20.23 -3.56
CA ALA A 254 -10.97 19.17 -4.51
C ALA A 254 -10.58 17.86 -3.81
N GLN A 255 -9.82 17.93 -2.71
CA GLN A 255 -9.55 16.77 -1.86
C GLN A 255 -10.84 16.21 -1.24
N GLN A 256 -11.74 17.09 -0.78
CA GLN A 256 -13.02 16.66 -0.22
C GLN A 256 -13.89 15.97 -1.27
N PHE A 257 -13.96 16.50 -2.49
CA PHE A 257 -14.66 15.84 -3.59
C PHE A 257 -14.15 14.41 -3.82
N ARG A 258 -12.82 14.24 -3.85
CA ARG A 258 -12.18 12.92 -3.98
C ARG A 258 -12.61 11.99 -2.84
N TRP A 259 -12.52 12.43 -1.58
CA TRP A 259 -12.91 11.60 -0.44
C TRP A 259 -14.41 11.30 -0.38
N SER A 260 -15.26 12.26 -0.73
CA SER A 260 -16.70 12.03 -0.85
C SER A 260 -17.03 10.99 -1.92
N LEU A 261 -16.26 10.94 -3.01
CA LEU A 261 -16.39 9.88 -4.01
C LEU A 261 -15.98 8.51 -3.45
N HIS A 262 -14.90 8.44 -2.68
CA HIS A 262 -14.54 7.20 -1.97
C HIS A 262 -15.68 6.72 -1.08
N ASP A 263 -16.24 7.61 -0.27
CA ASP A 263 -17.32 7.25 0.65
C ASP A 263 -18.57 6.80 -0.12
N LEU A 264 -18.93 7.48 -1.20
CA LEU A 264 -20.05 7.07 -2.04
C LEU A 264 -19.85 5.70 -2.68
N LEU A 265 -18.65 5.42 -3.20
CA LEU A 265 -18.33 4.16 -3.89
C LEU A 265 -18.21 2.98 -2.92
N PHE A 266 -17.64 3.22 -1.74
CA PHE A 266 -17.22 2.15 -0.85
C PHE A 266 -17.98 2.09 0.48
N ALA A 267 -18.95 2.97 0.75
CA ALA A 267 -19.74 2.91 1.99
C ALA A 267 -20.40 1.54 2.20
N GLY A 268 -21.04 0.99 1.16
CA GLY A 268 -21.66 -0.33 1.23
C GLY A 268 -20.65 -1.45 1.47
N VAL A 269 -19.53 -1.44 0.74
CA VAL A 269 -18.45 -2.43 0.92
C VAL A 269 -17.86 -2.33 2.32
N ASN A 270 -17.61 -1.12 2.81
CA ASN A 270 -17.10 -0.89 4.16
C ASN A 270 -18.11 -1.34 5.23
N ALA A 271 -19.41 -1.19 5.01
CA ALA A 271 -20.43 -1.68 5.93
C ALA A 271 -20.41 -3.21 6.01
N GLU A 272 -20.32 -3.90 4.88
CA GLU A 272 -20.21 -5.37 4.83
C GLU A 272 -18.90 -5.86 5.47
N MET A 273 -17.76 -5.24 5.14
CA MET A 273 -16.46 -5.60 5.73
C MET A 273 -16.44 -5.44 7.25
N LYS A 274 -17.10 -4.41 7.79
CA LYS A 274 -17.21 -4.18 9.24
C LYS A 274 -17.99 -5.27 9.97
N THR A 275 -18.83 -6.05 9.28
CA THR A 275 -19.48 -7.22 9.88
C THR A 275 -18.50 -8.36 10.15
N LEU A 276 -17.36 -8.38 9.43
CA LEU A 276 -16.30 -9.38 9.59
C LEU A 276 -15.23 -8.93 10.59
N ASP A 277 -14.81 -7.67 10.52
CA ASP A 277 -13.88 -7.04 11.47
C ASP A 277 -14.15 -5.51 11.53
N PRO A 278 -14.34 -4.90 12.71
CA PRO A 278 -14.62 -3.47 12.85
C PRO A 278 -13.60 -2.52 12.21
N LYS A 279 -12.35 -2.96 12.01
CA LYS A 279 -11.26 -2.20 11.39
C LYS A 279 -11.14 -2.44 9.89
N ALA A 280 -11.87 -3.41 9.33
CA ALA A 280 -11.81 -3.74 7.91
C ALA A 280 -12.48 -2.64 7.07
N THR A 281 -11.71 -2.07 6.15
CA THR A 281 -12.16 -1.02 5.22
C THR A 281 -11.45 -1.15 3.88
N MET A 282 -12.05 -0.59 2.83
CA MET A 282 -11.43 -0.48 1.51
C MET A 282 -10.11 0.30 1.54
N LEU A 283 -10.00 1.30 2.43
CA LEU A 283 -8.76 2.05 2.60
C LEU A 283 -7.64 1.19 3.22
N ALA A 284 -7.98 0.28 4.12
CA ALA A 284 -7.04 -0.70 4.66
C ALA A 284 -6.63 -1.75 3.60
N ALA A 285 -7.53 -2.08 2.67
CA ALA A 285 -7.25 -3.03 1.60
C ALA A 285 -6.32 -2.43 0.52
N THR A 286 -6.51 -1.16 0.16
CA THR A 286 -5.65 -0.50 -0.84
C THR A 286 -5.67 1.02 -0.75
N THR A 287 -4.48 1.63 -0.72
CA THR A 287 -4.29 3.09 -0.81
C THR A 287 -4.42 3.62 -2.24
N ARG A 288 -4.48 2.72 -3.23
CA ARG A 288 -4.41 3.05 -4.67
C ARG A 288 -5.78 3.24 -5.33
N TRP A 289 -6.86 3.19 -4.55
CA TRP A 289 -8.25 3.23 -5.04
C TRP A 289 -8.52 4.42 -5.97
N SER A 290 -7.93 5.59 -5.68
CA SER A 290 -8.24 6.81 -6.40
C SER A 290 -7.74 6.78 -7.84
N ASP A 291 -6.58 6.17 -8.10
CA ASP A 291 -6.08 6.05 -9.48
C ASP A 291 -6.94 5.11 -10.32
N VAL A 292 -7.38 3.99 -9.74
CA VAL A 292 -8.32 3.07 -10.39
C VAL A 292 -9.61 3.79 -10.76
N VAL A 293 -10.18 4.56 -9.83
CA VAL A 293 -11.39 5.34 -10.07
C VAL A 293 -11.16 6.43 -11.12
N ALA A 294 -10.05 7.15 -11.07
CA ALA A 294 -9.71 8.17 -12.05
C ALA A 294 -9.65 7.60 -13.47
N ARG A 295 -8.97 6.46 -13.64
CA ARG A 295 -8.88 5.75 -14.93
C ARG A 295 -10.24 5.29 -15.43
N LEU A 296 -11.09 4.71 -14.56
CA LEU A 296 -12.45 4.32 -14.95
C LEU A 296 -13.30 5.50 -15.41
N LEU A 297 -13.15 6.67 -14.78
CA LEU A 297 -13.86 7.90 -15.15
C LEU A 297 -13.40 8.46 -16.49
N ASP A 298 -12.10 8.40 -16.79
CA ASP A 298 -11.50 8.94 -18.02
C ASP A 298 -11.65 7.98 -19.21
N GLU A 299 -11.28 6.70 -19.02
CA GLU A 299 -11.23 5.70 -20.09
C GLU A 299 -12.62 5.15 -20.44
N ARG A 300 -13.57 5.19 -19.49
CA ARG A 300 -14.95 4.70 -19.62
C ARG A 300 -15.05 3.35 -20.37
N PRO A 301 -14.33 2.31 -19.93
CA PRO A 301 -14.32 1.02 -20.63
C PRO A 301 -15.72 0.43 -20.73
N ALA A 302 -15.97 -0.33 -21.81
CA ALA A 302 -17.28 -0.93 -22.09
C ALA A 302 -17.80 -1.84 -20.96
N ALA A 303 -16.89 -2.52 -20.26
CA ALA A 303 -17.19 -3.26 -19.04
C ALA A 303 -17.18 -2.31 -17.83
N ARG A 304 -18.34 -1.72 -17.51
CA ARG A 304 -18.49 -0.94 -16.28
C ARG A 304 -18.80 -1.86 -15.09
N PRO A 305 -18.31 -1.53 -13.88
CA PRO A 305 -18.89 -2.08 -12.66
C PRO A 305 -20.40 -1.80 -12.65
N PRO A 306 -21.23 -2.71 -12.12
CA PRO A 306 -22.66 -2.44 -11.99
C PRO A 306 -22.90 -1.14 -11.22
N ALA A 307 -23.93 -0.39 -11.63
CA ALA A 307 -24.29 0.86 -10.97
C ALA A 307 -24.45 0.67 -9.45
N ALA A 308 -24.06 1.68 -8.68
CA ALA A 308 -24.23 1.69 -7.22
C ALA A 308 -25.68 1.36 -6.87
N ARG A 309 -25.86 0.41 -5.95
CA ARG A 309 -27.20 -0.02 -5.52
C ARG A 309 -27.92 1.13 -4.82
N PRO A 310 -29.22 1.33 -5.04
CA PRO A 310 -30.02 2.15 -4.17
C PRO A 310 -29.97 1.60 -2.74
N ALA A 311 -29.94 2.50 -1.75
CA ALA A 311 -30.00 2.12 -0.34
C ALA A 311 -31.23 1.25 -0.08
N GLY A 312 -31.04 0.06 0.52
CA GLY A 312 -32.13 -0.84 0.93
C GLY A 312 -32.41 -2.05 0.03
N ALA A 313 -31.69 -2.27 -1.08
CA ALA A 313 -31.83 -3.52 -1.83
C ALA A 313 -31.32 -4.74 -1.00
N PRO A 314 -31.77 -5.99 -1.28
CA PRO A 314 -31.27 -7.22 -0.63
C PRO A 314 -29.93 -7.70 -1.24
N PRO A 315 -28.96 -8.23 -0.48
CA PRO A 315 -27.61 -8.51 -0.96
C PRO A 315 -27.59 -9.44 -2.17
N ARG A 316 -26.71 -9.17 -3.15
CA ARG A 316 -26.48 -10.10 -4.27
C ARG A 316 -25.48 -11.17 -3.84
N PRO A 317 -25.64 -12.43 -4.27
CA PRO A 317 -24.60 -13.44 -4.08
C PRO A 317 -23.28 -12.96 -4.69
N THR A 318 -22.17 -13.30 -4.05
CA THR A 318 -20.79 -12.89 -4.40
C THR A 318 -20.42 -13.17 -5.87
N SER A 319 -21.09 -14.14 -6.51
CA SER A 319 -20.94 -14.46 -7.93
C SER A 319 -21.41 -13.37 -8.90
N ALA A 320 -22.27 -12.43 -8.46
CA ALA A 320 -22.85 -11.40 -9.32
C ALA A 320 -22.08 -10.06 -9.33
N TRP A 321 -20.95 -10.00 -8.62
CA TRP A 321 -20.10 -8.81 -8.52
C TRP A 321 -19.02 -8.75 -9.61
N TRP A 322 -18.80 -9.85 -10.32
CA TRP A 322 -17.76 -9.99 -11.34
C TRP A 322 -18.38 -10.26 -12.71
N PRO A 323 -17.85 -9.68 -13.80
CA PRO A 323 -18.17 -10.16 -15.14
C PRO A 323 -17.81 -11.65 -15.26
N PRO A 324 -18.50 -12.45 -16.10
CA PRO A 324 -18.30 -13.90 -16.19
C PRO A 324 -16.84 -14.34 -16.42
N ALA A 325 -16.04 -13.49 -17.08
CA ALA A 325 -14.62 -13.73 -17.33
C ALA A 325 -13.70 -13.59 -16.10
N TRP A 326 -14.23 -13.11 -14.96
CA TRP A 326 -13.48 -12.82 -13.73
C TRP A 326 -14.03 -13.62 -12.52
N SER A 327 -14.93 -14.58 -12.76
CA SER A 327 -15.41 -15.49 -11.72
C SER A 327 -14.37 -16.57 -11.42
N PRO A 328 -13.95 -16.78 -10.15
CA PRO A 328 -13.01 -17.85 -9.78
C PRO A 328 -13.54 -19.28 -10.01
N SER A 329 -14.83 -19.45 -10.35
CA SER A 329 -15.50 -20.75 -10.49
C SER A 329 -15.45 -21.39 -11.89
N GLY A 330 -14.62 -20.88 -12.81
CA GLY A 330 -14.55 -21.32 -14.20
C GLY A 330 -13.83 -22.65 -14.51
N ARG A 331 -13.70 -23.59 -13.58
CA ARG A 331 -13.30 -24.98 -13.89
C ARG A 331 -14.26 -25.97 -13.24
N ALA A 332 -15.33 -26.28 -13.97
CA ALA A 332 -16.14 -27.46 -13.69
C ALA A 332 -15.28 -28.71 -13.95
N PHE A 333 -14.93 -29.43 -12.88
CA PHE A 333 -14.52 -30.83 -12.98
C PHE A 333 -15.75 -31.63 -13.44
N SER A 334 -15.74 -32.02 -14.72
CA SER A 334 -16.67 -33.02 -15.25
C SER A 334 -16.22 -34.40 -14.77
N SER A 335 -16.90 -34.95 -13.77
CA SER A 335 -16.88 -36.38 -13.50
C SER A 335 -17.61 -37.14 -14.63
N ARG A 336 -16.89 -37.98 -15.38
CA ARG A 336 -17.49 -39.08 -16.13
C ARG A 336 -16.62 -40.34 -16.00
N ARG A 337 -17.22 -41.32 -15.32
CA ARG A 337 -16.90 -42.75 -15.16
C ARG A 337 -15.65 -43.10 -14.39
#